data_AF-A0A6J4JHI0-F1
#
_entry.id   AF-A0A6J4JHI0-F1
#
_cell.length_a   1.000
_cell.length_b   1.000
_cell.length_c   1.000
_cell.angle_alpha   90.00
_cell.angle_beta   90.00
_cell.angle_gamma   90.00
#
_symmetry.space_group_name_H-M   'P 1'
#
loop_
_entity.id
_entity.type
_entity.pdbx_description
1 polymer ?
#
loop_
_entity_poly.entity_id
_entity_poly.type
_entity_poly.pdbx_seq_one_letter_code
_entity_poly.pdbx_strand_id
1 'polypeptide(L)'
;MAATGTLLRAAVVTVAAVLTVGLAPGAAHARPRNPGAGEITAAQAEKNRRAAEVGRLTGLVARADGDMRRSQDRAELAVERYNKAVVDLDTATRRARAARAEVARAAAAVGTARADLGRFARGSYMQGSTLGSTTAALLDAGSPTDLLQRADLLDYAGKRKLDVLGTLERATVRRANTESTARRLLAEQKAATERADRLEAEAVREVAAARGRLAELR
;
A
#
# COMPACT_ATOMS: atom_id res chain seq x y z
N MET A 1 -28.03 -17.51 -20.03
CA MET A 1 -28.70 -16.29 -20.53
C MET A 1 -27.93 -15.78 -21.74
N ALA A 2 -28.30 -16.26 -22.92
CA ALA A 2 -27.73 -15.88 -24.21
C ALA A 2 -28.76 -16.23 -25.27
N ALA A 3 -29.33 -15.23 -25.96
CA ALA A 3 -29.99 -15.37 -27.26
C ALA A 3 -30.58 -14.01 -27.70
N THR A 4 -29.73 -13.10 -28.18
CA THR A 4 -30.18 -11.89 -28.90
C THR A 4 -29.24 -11.63 -30.08
N GLY A 5 -29.12 -12.63 -30.95
CA GLY A 5 -28.21 -12.62 -32.11
C GLY A 5 -28.85 -13.12 -33.41
N THR A 6 -30.18 -13.06 -33.55
CA THR A 6 -30.89 -13.74 -34.67
C THR A 6 -31.91 -12.87 -35.39
N LEU A 7 -31.90 -11.54 -35.21
CA LEU A 7 -32.89 -10.65 -35.84
C LEU A 7 -32.34 -9.72 -36.94
N LEU A 8 -31.04 -9.76 -37.25
CA LEU A 8 -30.45 -8.93 -38.34
C LEU A 8 -30.07 -9.71 -39.60
N ARG A 9 -30.58 -10.94 -39.78
CA ARG A 9 -30.37 -11.76 -41.00
C ARG A 9 -31.59 -11.82 -41.94
N ALA A 10 -32.70 -11.16 -41.60
CA ALA A 10 -33.94 -11.22 -42.39
C ALA A 10 -34.13 -10.04 -43.38
N ALA A 11 -33.25 -9.03 -43.39
CA ALA A 11 -33.42 -7.85 -44.24
C ALA A 11 -32.69 -7.91 -45.60
N VAL A 12 -31.98 -9.01 -45.91
CA VAL A 12 -31.16 -9.13 -47.14
C VAL A 12 -31.82 -10.00 -48.22
N VAL A 13 -32.93 -10.69 -47.93
CA VAL A 13 -33.51 -11.69 -48.86
C VAL A 13 -34.67 -11.14 -49.72
N THR A 14 -35.23 -9.97 -49.41
CA THR A 14 -36.44 -9.47 -50.10
C THR A 14 -36.22 -8.53 -51.29
N VAL A 15 -34.99 -8.12 -51.60
CA VAL A 15 -34.69 -7.29 -52.81
C VAL A 15 -34.41 -8.14 -54.06
N ALA A 16 -34.26 -9.47 -53.91
CA ALA A 16 -33.90 -10.35 -55.02
C ALA A 16 -35.07 -10.83 -55.90
N ALA A 17 -36.33 -10.49 -55.58
CA ALA A 17 -37.50 -11.14 -56.19
C ALA A 17 -38.30 -10.30 -57.21
N VAL A 18 -37.93 -9.03 -57.50
CA VAL A 18 -38.76 -8.12 -58.32
C VAL A 18 -38.17 -7.78 -59.70
N LEU A 19 -37.02 -8.34 -60.09
CA LEU A 19 -36.36 -8.03 -61.38
C LEU A 19 -36.45 -9.16 -62.44
N THR A 20 -37.48 -10.01 -62.39
CA THR A 20 -37.60 -11.21 -63.24
C THR A 20 -38.66 -11.16 -64.36
N VAL A 21 -39.06 -9.99 -64.86
CA VAL A 21 -39.95 -9.95 -66.05
C VAL A 21 -39.50 -8.86 -67.04
N GLY A 22 -38.87 -9.31 -68.14
CA GLY A 22 -38.50 -8.49 -69.28
C GLY A 22 -37.71 -9.28 -70.33
N LEU A 23 -38.40 -9.76 -71.36
CA LEU A 23 -37.97 -10.68 -72.42
C LEU A 23 -36.79 -10.18 -73.29
N ALA A 24 -35.82 -11.07 -73.55
CA ALA A 24 -35.35 -11.51 -74.90
C ALA A 24 -34.06 -12.36 -74.78
N PRO A 25 -33.92 -13.52 -75.46
CA PRO A 25 -32.66 -14.25 -75.52
C PRO A 25 -31.76 -13.59 -76.58
N GLY A 26 -31.17 -12.45 -76.24
CA GLY A 26 -30.02 -11.95 -76.96
C GLY A 26 -28.84 -12.86 -76.62
N ALA A 27 -28.42 -13.71 -77.55
CA ALA A 27 -27.16 -14.45 -77.45
C ALA A 27 -25.97 -13.47 -77.49
N ALA A 28 -25.72 -12.76 -76.39
CA ALA A 28 -24.51 -12.00 -76.17
C ALA A 28 -23.48 -12.94 -75.52
N HIS A 29 -22.94 -13.87 -76.32
CA HIS A 29 -21.60 -14.39 -76.03
C HIS A 29 -20.62 -13.25 -76.33
N ALA A 30 -20.42 -12.35 -75.38
CA ALA A 30 -19.24 -11.51 -75.40
C ALA A 30 -18.04 -12.44 -75.33
N ARG A 31 -17.37 -12.67 -76.47
CA ARG A 31 -16.03 -13.27 -76.49
C ARG A 31 -15.20 -12.51 -75.44
N PRO A 32 -14.45 -13.18 -74.54
CA PRO A 32 -13.51 -12.50 -73.67
C PRO A 32 -12.63 -11.60 -74.53
N ARG A 33 -12.85 -10.28 -74.42
CA ARG A 33 -12.03 -9.28 -75.08
C ARG A 33 -10.85 -9.01 -74.17
N ASN A 34 -9.64 -9.02 -74.74
CA ASN A 34 -8.49 -8.50 -74.00
C ASN A 34 -8.79 -7.06 -73.60
N PRO A 35 -8.54 -6.69 -72.33
CA PRO A 35 -8.81 -5.34 -71.87
C PRO A 35 -8.02 -4.33 -72.69
N GLY A 36 -8.64 -3.21 -73.02
CA GLY A 36 -7.95 -2.10 -73.68
C GLY A 36 -6.95 -1.42 -72.75
N ALA A 37 -5.97 -0.70 -73.29
CA ALA A 37 -4.96 0.01 -72.51
C ALA A 37 -5.55 0.97 -71.45
N GLY A 38 -6.70 1.60 -71.74
CA GLY A 38 -7.44 2.43 -70.79
C GLY A 38 -8.04 1.64 -69.62
N GLU A 39 -8.58 0.43 -69.87
CA GLU A 39 -9.14 -0.45 -68.82
C GLU A 39 -8.03 -0.95 -67.88
N ILE A 40 -6.85 -1.29 -68.42
CA ILE A 40 -5.67 -1.67 -67.62
C ILE A 40 -5.19 -0.50 -66.75
N THR A 41 -5.12 0.71 -67.32
CA THR A 41 -4.68 1.91 -66.60
C THR A 41 -5.64 2.25 -65.45
N ALA A 42 -6.96 2.19 -65.71
CA ALA A 42 -7.98 2.40 -64.69
C ALA A 42 -7.90 1.34 -63.57
N ALA A 43 -7.71 0.06 -63.93
CA ALA A 43 -7.54 -1.01 -62.95
C ALA A 43 -6.28 -0.83 -62.08
N GLN A 44 -5.17 -0.39 -62.68
CA GLN A 44 -3.94 -0.09 -61.94
C GLN A 44 -4.10 1.11 -61.00
N ALA A 45 -4.78 2.17 -61.44
CA ALA A 45 -5.11 3.33 -60.59
C ALA A 45 -6.00 2.91 -59.42
N GLU A 46 -7.00 2.07 -59.66
CA GLU A 46 -7.86 1.51 -58.61
C GLU A 46 -7.08 0.68 -57.61
N LYS A 47 -6.20 -0.21 -58.10
CA LYS A 47 -5.32 -1.02 -57.25
C LYS A 47 -4.46 -0.15 -56.35
N ASN A 48 -3.83 0.88 -56.91
CA ASN A 48 -2.99 1.81 -56.15
C ASN A 48 -3.80 2.56 -55.09
N ARG A 49 -5.03 2.98 -55.41
CA ARG A 49 -5.95 3.61 -54.46
C ARG A 49 -6.30 2.68 -53.29
N ARG A 50 -6.62 1.42 -53.58
CA ARG A 50 -6.90 0.39 -52.54
C ARG A 50 -5.67 0.09 -51.70
N ALA A 51 -4.49 -0.01 -52.32
CA ALA A 51 -3.24 -0.22 -51.58
C ALA A 51 -2.94 0.94 -50.61
N ALA A 52 -3.15 2.19 -51.04
CA ALA A 52 -3.03 3.36 -50.18
C ALA A 52 -4.03 3.34 -49.01
N GLU A 53 -5.28 2.91 -49.27
CA GLU A 53 -6.31 2.75 -48.24
C GLU A 53 -5.93 1.67 -47.20
N VAL A 54 -5.43 0.52 -47.65
CA VAL A 54 -4.91 -0.54 -46.75
C VAL A 54 -3.73 -0.03 -45.93
N GLY A 55 -2.79 0.69 -46.53
CA GLY A 55 -1.67 1.30 -45.81
C GLY A 55 -2.14 2.28 -44.72
N ARG A 56 -3.12 3.13 -45.04
CA ARG A 56 -3.74 4.06 -44.07
C ARG A 56 -4.43 3.31 -42.93
N LEU A 57 -5.21 2.27 -43.22
CA LEU A 57 -5.91 1.46 -42.21
C LEU A 57 -4.90 0.71 -41.32
N THR A 58 -3.85 0.13 -41.91
CA THR A 58 -2.77 -0.54 -41.16
C THR A 58 -2.10 0.42 -40.17
N GLY A 59 -1.83 1.66 -40.61
CA GLY A 59 -1.29 2.70 -39.73
C GLY A 59 -2.25 3.17 -38.63
N LEU A 60 -3.57 3.06 -38.83
CA LEU A 60 -4.55 3.34 -37.78
C LEU A 60 -4.61 2.20 -36.75
N VAL A 61 -4.64 0.95 -37.21
CA VAL A 61 -4.61 -0.24 -36.34
C VAL A 61 -3.36 -0.25 -35.47
N ALA A 62 -2.17 -0.05 -36.06
CA ALA A 62 -0.92 -0.01 -35.32
C ALA A 62 -0.89 1.08 -34.24
N ARG A 63 -1.50 2.24 -34.50
CA ARG A 63 -1.62 3.33 -33.51
C ARG A 63 -2.57 2.93 -32.38
N ALA A 64 -3.73 2.37 -32.71
CA ALA A 64 -4.72 1.95 -31.73
C ALA A 64 -4.19 0.82 -30.82
N ASP A 65 -3.47 -0.16 -31.38
CA ASP A 65 -2.77 -1.20 -30.62
C ASP A 65 -1.73 -0.61 -29.67
N GLY A 66 -0.96 0.38 -30.15
CA GLY A 66 0.02 1.09 -29.33
C GLY A 66 -0.64 1.86 -28.17
N ASP A 67 -1.78 2.51 -28.41
CA ASP A 67 -2.55 3.20 -27.38
C ASP A 67 -3.15 2.24 -26.35
N MET A 68 -3.66 1.09 -26.79
CA MET A 68 -4.19 0.04 -25.93
C MET A 68 -3.11 -0.51 -24.99
N ARG A 69 -1.95 -0.90 -25.54
CA ARG A 69 -0.81 -1.40 -24.74
C ARG A 69 -0.38 -0.40 -23.69
N ARG A 70 -0.19 0.88 -24.08
CA ARG A 70 0.13 1.95 -23.13
C ARG A 70 -0.91 2.12 -22.03
N SER A 71 -2.19 1.83 -22.30
CA SER A 71 -3.23 1.84 -21.27
C SER A 71 -3.13 0.68 -20.31
N GLN A 72 -2.85 -0.51 -20.84
CA GLN A 72 -2.69 -1.72 -20.05
C GLN A 72 -1.48 -1.58 -19.12
N ASP A 73 -0.35 -1.11 -19.64
CA ASP A 73 0.87 -0.88 -18.86
C ASP A 73 0.63 0.09 -17.69
N ARG A 74 -0.13 1.17 -17.91
CA ARG A 74 -0.49 2.12 -16.84
C ARG A 74 -1.39 1.49 -15.78
N ALA A 75 -2.37 0.70 -16.20
CA ALA A 75 -3.27 0.00 -15.29
C ALA A 75 -2.52 -1.03 -14.44
N GLU A 76 -1.64 -1.83 -15.06
CA GLU A 76 -0.79 -2.79 -14.36
C GLU A 76 0.12 -2.10 -13.35
N LEU A 77 0.83 -1.04 -13.77
CA LEU A 77 1.68 -0.27 -12.87
C LEU A 77 0.90 0.36 -11.70
N ALA A 78 -0.31 0.86 -11.94
CA ALA A 78 -1.14 1.42 -10.88
C ALA A 78 -1.57 0.34 -9.87
N VAL A 79 -1.94 -0.85 -10.34
CA VAL A 79 -2.27 -2.01 -9.48
C VAL A 79 -1.04 -2.47 -8.69
N GLU A 80 0.14 -2.55 -9.29
CA GLU A 80 1.38 -2.91 -8.59
C GLU A 80 1.71 -1.91 -7.48
N ARG A 81 1.58 -0.60 -7.76
CA ARG A 81 1.78 0.45 -6.77
C ARG A 81 0.81 0.35 -5.60
N TYR A 82 -0.47 0.07 -5.89
CA TYR A 82 -1.48 -0.18 -4.85
C TYR A 82 -1.10 -1.39 -4.00
N ASN A 83 -0.78 -2.53 -4.63
CA ASN A 83 -0.38 -3.75 -3.92
C ASN A 83 0.84 -3.51 -3.02
N LYS A 84 1.84 -2.77 -3.52
CA LYS A 84 2.98 -2.34 -2.71
C LYS A 84 2.53 -1.49 -1.51
N ALA A 85 1.63 -0.54 -1.71
CA ALA A 85 1.14 0.31 -0.63
C ALA A 85 0.38 -0.48 0.45
N VAL A 86 -0.36 -1.53 0.07
CA VAL A 86 -1.00 -2.47 1.01
C VAL A 86 0.05 -3.19 1.87
N VAL A 87 1.14 -3.68 1.26
CA VAL A 87 2.24 -4.32 2.00
C VAL A 87 2.97 -3.33 2.92
N ASP A 88 3.18 -2.11 2.45
CA ASP A 88 3.80 -1.03 3.24
C ASP A 88 2.89 -0.67 4.45
N LEU A 89 1.56 -0.61 4.25
CA LEU A 89 0.57 -0.38 5.31
C LEU A 89 0.54 -1.50 6.36
N ASP A 90 0.54 -2.76 5.91
CA ASP A 90 0.59 -3.91 6.81
C ASP A 90 1.88 -3.91 7.66
N THR A 91 3.02 -3.59 7.03
CA THR A 91 4.29 -3.41 7.74
C THR A 91 4.23 -2.29 8.78
N ALA A 92 3.70 -1.11 8.40
CA ALA A 92 3.55 0.01 9.32
C ALA A 92 2.59 -0.32 10.48
N THR A 93 1.50 -1.05 10.20
CA THR A 93 0.53 -1.52 11.19
C THR A 93 1.17 -2.47 12.21
N ARG A 94 1.98 -3.43 11.76
CA ARG A 94 2.73 -4.31 12.68
C ARG A 94 3.69 -3.53 13.57
N ARG A 95 4.44 -2.58 13.00
CA ARG A 95 5.38 -1.74 13.77
C ARG A 95 4.67 -0.89 14.81
N ALA A 96 3.55 -0.27 14.45
CA ALA A 96 2.73 0.51 15.37
C ALA A 96 2.16 -0.38 16.51
N ARG A 97 1.69 -1.59 16.21
CA ARG A 97 1.23 -2.56 17.22
C ARG A 97 2.37 -2.97 18.18
N ALA A 98 3.53 -3.31 17.64
CA ALA A 98 4.70 -3.66 18.43
C ALA A 98 5.12 -2.51 19.36
N ALA A 99 5.16 -1.28 18.86
CA ALA A 99 5.50 -0.11 19.66
C ALA A 99 4.48 0.17 20.77
N ARG A 100 3.18 -0.03 20.53
CA ARG A 100 2.16 0.05 21.58
C ARG A 100 2.38 -1.00 22.69
N ALA A 101 2.77 -2.23 22.32
CA ALA A 101 3.09 -3.26 23.30
C ALA A 101 4.33 -2.88 24.13
N GLU A 102 5.35 -2.29 23.52
CA GLU A 102 6.53 -1.79 24.23
C GLU A 102 6.20 -0.64 25.20
N VAL A 103 5.28 0.28 24.82
CA VAL A 103 4.77 1.31 25.74
C VAL A 103 4.10 0.67 26.95
N ALA A 104 3.28 -0.37 26.77
CA ALA A 104 2.64 -1.07 27.88
C ALA A 104 3.66 -1.74 28.81
N ARG A 105 4.70 -2.37 28.25
CA ARG A 105 5.81 -2.95 29.02
C ARG A 105 6.59 -1.88 29.81
N ALA A 106 6.89 -0.75 29.17
CA ALA A 106 7.59 0.35 29.84
C ALA A 106 6.74 0.99 30.94
N ALA A 107 5.41 1.13 30.73
CA ALA A 107 4.48 1.61 31.76
C ALA A 107 4.42 0.65 32.96
N ALA A 108 4.37 -0.66 32.73
CA ALA A 108 4.43 -1.66 33.80
C ALA A 108 5.75 -1.56 34.59
N ALA A 109 6.89 -1.39 33.90
CA ALA A 109 8.18 -1.22 34.56
C ALA A 109 8.25 0.04 35.43
N VAL A 110 7.62 1.15 35.02
CA VAL A 110 7.47 2.35 35.86
C VAL A 110 6.61 2.04 37.09
N GLY A 111 5.53 1.28 36.93
CA GLY A 111 4.70 0.81 38.04
C GLY A 111 5.48 0.00 39.08
N THR A 112 6.28 -0.97 38.62
CA THR A 112 7.16 -1.76 39.49
C THR A 112 8.18 -0.87 40.21
N ALA A 113 8.88 0.01 39.49
CA ALA A 113 9.87 0.90 40.10
C ALA A 113 9.26 1.84 41.15
N ARG A 114 8.02 2.32 40.93
CA ARG A 114 7.28 3.11 41.93
C ARG A 114 6.92 2.28 43.16
N ALA A 115 6.49 1.03 42.97
CA ALA A 115 6.18 0.14 44.08
C ALA A 115 7.45 -0.19 44.91
N ASP A 116 8.59 -0.38 44.24
CA ASP A 116 9.89 -0.62 44.88
C ASP A 116 10.33 0.60 45.70
N LEU A 117 10.19 1.81 45.14
CA LEU A 117 10.43 3.06 45.87
C LEU A 117 9.50 3.21 47.07
N GLY A 118 8.21 2.87 46.93
CA GLY A 118 7.26 2.89 48.04
C GLY A 118 7.62 1.90 49.16
N ARG A 119 8.05 0.68 48.80
CA ARG A 119 8.53 -0.31 49.78
C ARG A 119 9.81 0.14 50.48
N PHE A 120 10.75 0.71 49.73
CA PHE A 120 11.96 1.30 50.30
C PHE A 120 11.61 2.42 51.28
N ALA A 121 10.79 3.39 50.88
CA ALA A 121 10.38 4.51 51.73
C ALA A 121 9.67 4.05 53.02
N ARG A 122 8.76 3.07 52.92
CA ARG A 122 8.10 2.47 54.10
C ARG A 122 9.12 1.77 55.00
N GLY A 123 10.02 0.97 54.44
CA GLY A 123 11.08 0.28 55.21
C GLY A 123 11.98 1.28 55.93
N SER A 124 12.44 2.33 55.23
CA SER A 124 13.24 3.41 55.81
C SER A 124 12.49 4.19 56.89
N TYR A 125 11.18 4.43 56.74
CA TYR A 125 10.38 5.08 57.77
C TYR A 125 10.27 4.21 59.02
N MET A 126 9.88 2.93 58.87
CA MET A 126 9.73 1.99 59.99
C MET A 126 11.06 1.75 60.71
N GLN A 127 12.16 1.66 59.96
CA GLN A 127 13.50 1.49 60.50
C GLN A 127 14.09 2.80 61.06
N GLY A 128 13.73 3.95 60.49
CA GLY A 128 14.07 5.27 61.04
C GLY A 128 13.32 5.57 62.34
N SER A 129 12.08 5.10 62.48
CA SER A 129 11.32 5.16 63.74
C SER A 129 11.86 4.21 64.81
N THR A 130 12.60 3.15 64.44
CA THR A 130 13.35 2.32 65.41
C THR A 130 14.78 2.83 65.64
N LEU A 131 15.36 3.58 64.71
CA LEU A 131 16.70 4.20 64.77
C LEU A 131 16.66 5.69 65.12
N GLY A 132 15.73 6.11 65.98
CA GLY A 132 15.44 7.51 66.34
C GLY A 132 16.60 8.36 66.89
N SER A 133 17.83 7.86 66.88
CA SER A 133 19.02 8.69 66.95
C SER A 133 20.19 7.99 66.29
N THR A 134 20.30 8.00 64.95
CA THR A 134 21.51 7.53 64.24
C THR A 134 22.74 8.34 64.64
N THR A 135 22.57 9.62 64.98
CA THR A 135 23.63 10.46 65.57
C THR A 135 24.00 10.04 67.00
N ALA A 136 23.06 9.74 67.90
CA ALA A 136 23.42 9.20 69.22
C ALA A 136 23.93 7.77 69.14
N ALA A 137 23.45 6.96 68.19
CA ALA A 137 23.96 5.61 67.96
C ALA A 137 25.38 5.64 67.36
N LEU A 138 25.74 6.63 66.54
CA LEU A 138 27.13 6.80 66.09
C LEU A 138 28.05 7.31 67.21
N LEU A 139 27.53 8.12 68.14
CA LEU A 139 28.26 8.61 69.31
C LEU A 139 28.39 7.55 70.44
N ASP A 140 27.50 6.57 70.49
CA ASP A 140 27.49 5.42 71.43
C ASP A 140 28.23 4.19 70.86
N ALA A 141 29.08 4.36 69.85
CA ALA A 141 29.90 3.27 69.32
C ALA A 141 31.03 2.92 70.32
N GLY A 142 30.97 1.72 70.91
CA GLY A 142 31.90 1.27 71.94
C GLY A 142 33.33 0.99 71.44
N SER A 143 33.57 0.94 70.13
CA SER A 143 34.89 0.71 69.54
C SER A 143 35.06 1.37 68.16
N PRO A 144 36.31 1.64 67.72
CA PRO A 144 36.61 2.13 66.37
C PRO A 144 36.13 1.19 65.24
N THR A 145 36.09 -0.11 65.50
CA THR A 145 35.60 -1.13 64.55
C THR A 145 34.09 -1.03 64.34
N ASP A 146 33.33 -0.78 65.41
CA ASP A 146 31.87 -0.61 65.33
C ASP A 146 31.49 0.65 64.53
N LEU A 147 32.31 1.70 64.63
CA LEU A 147 32.14 2.94 63.86
C LEU A 147 32.30 2.71 62.35
N LEU A 148 33.31 1.92 61.94
CA LEU A 148 33.52 1.55 60.55
C LEU A 148 32.38 0.67 59.99
N GLN A 149 31.96 -0.35 60.74
CA GLN A 149 30.83 -1.21 60.33
C GLN A 149 29.52 -0.41 60.15
N ARG A 150 29.27 0.57 61.03
CA ARG A 150 28.11 1.47 60.93
C ARG A 150 28.22 2.42 59.73
N ALA A 151 29.42 2.92 59.42
CA ALA A 151 29.67 3.74 58.24
C ALA A 151 29.44 2.95 56.93
N ASP A 152 29.92 1.71 56.85
CA ASP A 152 29.70 0.82 55.70
C ASP A 152 28.21 0.52 55.47
N LEU A 153 27.46 0.29 56.56
CA LEU A 153 26.01 0.07 56.46
C LEU A 153 25.27 1.31 55.95
N LEU A 154 25.68 2.51 56.39
CA LEU A 154 25.09 3.78 55.97
C LEU A 154 25.40 4.08 54.49
N ASP A 155 26.64 3.82 54.06
CA ASP A 155 27.05 3.93 52.66
C ASP A 155 26.28 2.93 51.78
N TYR A 156 26.13 1.68 52.22
CA TYR A 156 25.31 0.68 51.53
C TYR A 156 23.84 1.11 51.42
N ALA A 157 23.25 1.65 52.49
CA ALA A 157 21.88 2.18 52.46
C ALA A 157 21.74 3.39 51.53
N GLY A 158 22.75 4.28 51.50
CA GLY A 158 22.85 5.41 50.59
C GLY A 158 22.91 4.98 49.12
N LYS A 159 23.79 4.03 48.78
CA LYS A 159 23.87 3.40 47.45
C LYS A 159 22.54 2.80 47.03
N ARG A 160 21.88 2.05 47.93
CA ARG A 160 20.59 1.44 47.63
C ARG A 160 19.47 2.45 47.38
N LYS A 161 19.48 3.60 48.07
CA LYS A 161 18.55 4.72 47.79
C LYS A 161 18.76 5.27 46.38
N LEU A 162 20.02 5.53 46.01
CA LEU A 162 20.38 6.03 44.68
C LEU A 162 20.00 5.02 43.58
N ASP A 163 20.16 3.73 43.83
CA ASP A 163 19.79 2.67 42.88
C ASP A 163 18.28 2.62 42.60
N VAL A 164 17.45 2.72 43.64
CA VAL A 164 15.98 2.69 43.50
C VAL A 164 15.47 3.93 42.76
N LEU A 165 15.99 5.12 43.11
CA LEU A 165 15.67 6.37 42.40
C LEU A 165 16.14 6.33 40.94
N GLY A 166 17.38 5.90 40.71
CA GLY A 166 17.93 5.75 39.37
C GLY A 166 17.17 4.73 38.53
N THR A 167 16.64 3.67 39.14
CA THR A 167 15.79 2.68 38.45
C THR A 167 14.46 3.29 38.00
N LEU A 168 13.81 4.08 38.86
CA LEU A 168 12.58 4.80 38.50
C LEU A 168 12.82 5.83 37.41
N GLU A 169 13.90 6.60 37.50
CA GLU A 169 14.25 7.60 36.50
C GLU A 169 14.51 6.95 35.13
N ARG A 170 15.36 5.93 35.07
CA ARG A 170 15.61 5.16 33.83
C ARG A 170 14.34 4.55 33.26
N ALA A 171 13.44 4.02 34.10
CA ALA A 171 12.16 3.48 33.66
C ALA A 171 11.25 4.57 33.07
N THR A 172 11.24 5.76 33.67
CA THR A 172 10.43 6.90 33.21
C THR A 172 10.94 7.45 31.88
N VAL A 173 12.26 7.62 31.74
CA VAL A 173 12.90 8.03 30.47
C VAL A 173 12.62 7.01 29.37
N ARG A 174 12.80 5.72 29.66
CA ARG A 174 12.47 4.64 28.71
C ARG A 174 11.02 4.71 28.26
N ARG A 175 10.08 4.89 29.19
CA ARG A 175 8.65 5.05 28.87
C ARG A 175 8.44 6.23 27.92
N ALA A 176 8.96 7.41 28.24
CA ALA A 176 8.83 8.59 27.38
C ALA A 176 9.37 8.36 25.96
N ASN A 177 10.53 7.69 25.84
CA ASN A 177 11.12 7.33 24.55
C ASN A 177 10.25 6.33 23.76
N THR A 178 9.70 5.32 24.43
CA THR A 178 8.78 4.35 23.79
C THR A 178 7.48 5.01 23.35
N GLU A 179 6.93 5.94 24.13
CA GLU A 179 5.72 6.69 23.76
C GLU A 179 5.97 7.61 22.56
N SER A 180 7.12 8.29 22.52
CA SER A 180 7.54 9.09 21.36
C SER A 180 7.64 8.24 20.10
N THR A 181 8.29 7.07 20.21
CA THR A 181 8.42 6.11 19.12
C THR A 181 7.05 5.59 18.65
N ALA A 182 6.16 5.25 19.57
CA ALA A 182 4.82 4.78 19.25
C ALA A 182 3.98 5.85 18.53
N ARG A 183 4.09 7.13 18.94
CA ARG A 183 3.44 8.25 18.24
C ARG A 183 3.94 8.40 16.80
N ARG A 184 5.26 8.35 16.58
CA ARG A 184 5.85 8.39 15.24
C ARG A 184 5.34 7.23 14.37
N LEU A 185 5.39 6.01 14.88
CA LEU A 185 4.97 4.81 14.12
C LEU A 185 3.46 4.80 13.84
N LEU A 186 2.64 5.39 14.72
CA LEU A 186 1.22 5.60 14.44
C LEU A 186 0.99 6.62 13.31
N ALA A 187 1.78 7.69 13.27
CA ALA A 187 1.72 8.65 12.17
C ALA A 187 2.16 8.00 10.84
N GLU A 188 3.21 7.17 10.86
CA GLU A 188 3.64 6.38 9.69
C GLU A 188 2.54 5.42 9.22
N GLN A 189 1.86 4.73 10.15
CA GLN A 189 0.72 3.88 9.81
C GLN A 189 -0.39 4.68 9.14
N LYS A 190 -0.77 5.83 9.69
CA LYS A 190 -1.80 6.70 9.10
C LYS A 190 -1.41 7.18 7.70
N ALA A 191 -0.18 7.62 7.51
CA ALA A 191 0.32 8.05 6.20
C ALA A 191 0.33 6.90 5.18
N ALA A 192 0.64 5.68 5.61
CA ALA A 192 0.57 4.49 4.77
C ALA A 192 -0.88 4.14 4.38
N THR A 193 -1.85 4.31 5.31
CA THR A 193 -3.28 4.14 5.02
C THR A 193 -3.72 5.13 3.93
N GLU A 194 -3.49 6.42 4.13
CA GLU A 194 -3.87 7.45 3.16
C GLU A 194 -3.21 7.22 1.79
N ARG A 195 -1.97 6.71 1.77
CA ARG A 195 -1.28 6.37 0.52
C ARG A 195 -1.92 5.17 -0.17
N ALA A 196 -2.27 4.12 0.56
CA ALA A 196 -2.96 2.95 0.02
C ALA A 196 -4.32 3.35 -0.58
N ASP A 197 -5.12 4.15 0.13
CA ASP A 197 -6.43 4.61 -0.34
C ASP A 197 -6.32 5.44 -1.63
N ARG A 198 -5.33 6.34 -1.71
CA ARG A 198 -5.08 7.14 -2.93
C ARG A 198 -4.69 6.26 -4.11
N LEU A 199 -3.82 5.27 -3.89
CA LEU A 199 -3.34 4.38 -4.95
C LEU A 199 -4.41 3.35 -5.36
N GLU A 200 -5.31 2.98 -4.46
CA GLU A 200 -6.49 2.17 -4.79
C GLU A 200 -7.37 2.92 -5.79
N ALA A 201 -7.70 4.17 -5.48
CA ALA A 201 -8.50 5.01 -6.37
C ALA A 201 -7.81 5.24 -7.73
N GLU A 202 -6.48 5.38 -7.75
CA GLU A 202 -5.70 5.46 -9.00
C GLU A 202 -5.78 4.16 -9.80
N ALA A 203 -5.54 3.01 -9.17
CA ALA A 203 -5.63 1.70 -9.81
C ALA A 203 -7.02 1.45 -10.40
N VAL A 204 -8.09 1.75 -9.66
CA VAL A 204 -9.47 1.61 -10.15
C VAL A 204 -9.71 2.49 -11.39
N ARG A 205 -9.24 3.75 -11.38
CA ARG A 205 -9.38 4.65 -12.54
C ARG A 205 -8.62 4.14 -13.76
N GLU A 206 -7.36 3.74 -13.61
CA GLU A 206 -6.53 3.29 -14.74
C GLU A 206 -7.04 1.97 -15.31
N VAL A 207 -7.49 1.03 -14.46
CA VAL A 207 -8.13 -0.22 -14.91
C VAL A 207 -9.43 0.06 -15.66
N ALA A 208 -10.26 0.99 -15.18
CA ALA A 208 -11.47 1.40 -15.89
C ALA A 208 -11.15 2.04 -17.25
N ALA A 209 -10.14 2.91 -17.31
CA ALA A 209 -9.69 3.53 -18.55
C ALA A 209 -9.16 2.49 -19.57
N ALA A 210 -8.37 1.52 -19.10
CA ALA A 210 -7.87 0.43 -19.95
C ALA A 210 -9.01 -0.45 -20.49
N ARG A 211 -10.01 -0.76 -19.66
CA ARG A 211 -11.21 -1.51 -20.09
C ARG A 211 -12.05 -0.72 -21.10
N GLY A 212 -12.19 0.59 -20.90
CA GLY A 212 -12.87 1.49 -21.84
C GLY A 212 -12.22 1.50 -23.22
N ARG A 213 -10.88 1.66 -23.28
CA ARG A 213 -10.14 1.62 -24.55
C ARG A 213 -10.23 0.27 -25.27
N LEU A 214 -10.25 -0.84 -24.51
CA LEU A 214 -10.46 -2.16 -25.10
C LEU A 214 -11.88 -2.33 -25.68
N ALA A 215 -12.88 -1.67 -25.10
CA ALA A 215 -14.25 -1.69 -25.60
C ALA A 215 -14.43 -0.86 -26.88
N GLU A 216 -13.72 0.25 -27.04
CA GLU A 216 -13.73 1.07 -28.27
C GLU A 216 -13.16 0.33 -29.50
N LEU A 217 -12.38 -0.72 -29.28
CA LEU A 217 -11.75 -1.54 -30.32
C LEU A 217 -12.57 -2.76 -30.75
N ARG A 218 -13.68 -3.06 -30.06
CA ARG A 218 -14.55 -4.23 -30.31
C ARG A 218 -15.83 -3.81 -31.03
#